data_AF-A0A1H3LII3-F1
#
_entry.id   AF-A0A1H3LII3-F1
#
_cell.length_a   1.000
_cell.length_b   1.000
_cell.length_c   1.000
_cell.angle_alpha   90.00
_cell.angle_beta   90.00
_cell.angle_gamma   90.00
#
_symmetry.space_group_name_H-M   'P 1'
#
loop_
_entity.id
_entity.type
_entity.pdbx_description
1 polymer ?
#
loop_
_entity_poly.entity_id
_entity_poly.type
_entity_poly.pdbx_seq_one_letter_code
_entity_poly.pdbx_strand_id
1 'polypeptide(L)'
;MPWREIRTPKPGRKWPHMKDTAASAATEATLFPPARTALRDLYRAARHLPSSDPYTPARLGRIADQAEYLLDSWPVSQWPMSLHSGQSLPARAVLLGWVAAARRDISHAGTAAGTSWPYPQWHRITTTLLAALVPFA
;
A
#
# COMPACT_ATOMS: atom_id res chain seq x y z
N MET A 1 -3.38 -29.92 -75.27
CA MET A 1 -4.65 -30.39 -74.66
C MET A 1 -4.40 -30.62 -73.18
N PRO A 2 -5.25 -30.21 -72.21
CA PRO A 2 -6.19 -29.08 -72.06
C PRO A 2 -5.78 -28.16 -70.86
N TRP A 3 -5.98 -26.84 -70.88
CA TRP A 3 -7.14 -26.05 -70.39
C TRP A 3 -7.63 -26.28 -68.94
N ARG A 4 -7.74 -25.14 -68.24
CA ARG A 4 -8.52 -24.80 -67.01
C ARG A 4 -7.78 -25.03 -65.68
N GLU A 5 -7.85 -24.14 -64.69
CA GLU A 5 -9.03 -23.37 -64.30
C GLU A 5 -8.65 -22.10 -63.52
N ILE A 6 -9.03 -20.93 -64.05
CA ILE A 6 -9.04 -19.66 -63.32
C ILE A 6 -10.20 -19.74 -62.33
N ARG A 7 -9.91 -19.66 -61.03
CA ARG A 7 -10.93 -19.38 -60.03
C ARG A 7 -10.84 -17.91 -59.63
N THR A 8 -11.81 -17.17 -60.13
CA THR A 8 -12.10 -15.78 -59.76
C THR A 8 -12.48 -15.65 -58.29
N PRO A 9 -12.21 -14.50 -57.65
CA PRO A 9 -12.62 -14.25 -56.28
C PRO A 9 -14.13 -13.94 -56.23
N LYS A 10 -14.89 -14.65 -55.39
CA LYS A 10 -16.30 -14.33 -55.12
C LYS A 10 -16.39 -13.36 -53.93
N PRO A 11 -17.19 -12.28 -54.06
CA PRO A 11 -17.08 -11.10 -53.21
C PRO A 11 -17.92 -11.22 -51.94
N GLY A 12 -17.57 -10.40 -50.95
CA GLY A 12 -18.48 -10.05 -49.86
C GLY A 12 -18.10 -10.61 -48.49
N ARG A 13 -17.00 -10.11 -47.92
CA ARG A 13 -16.99 -9.88 -46.47
C ARG A 13 -17.03 -8.37 -46.25
N LYS A 14 -18.17 -7.89 -45.78
CA LYS A 14 -18.26 -6.58 -45.12
C LYS A 14 -17.30 -6.64 -43.93
N TRP A 15 -16.25 -5.83 -43.97
CA TRP A 15 -15.50 -5.51 -42.77
C TRP A 15 -16.44 -4.70 -41.88
N PRO A 16 -16.80 -5.17 -40.68
CA PRO A 16 -17.36 -4.25 -39.71
C PRO A 16 -16.29 -3.18 -39.45
N HIS A 17 -16.69 -1.96 -39.76
CA HIS A 17 -16.03 -0.72 -39.44
C HIS A 17 -15.35 -0.84 -38.06
N MET A 18 -14.02 -0.84 -38.03
CA MET A 18 -13.26 -0.65 -36.79
C MET A 18 -13.67 0.71 -36.23
N LYS A 19 -14.54 0.66 -35.22
CA LYS A 19 -14.73 1.70 -34.20
C LYS A 19 -14.35 1.05 -32.87
N ASP A 20 -13.11 0.61 -32.79
CA ASP A 20 -12.46 0.38 -31.50
C ASP A 20 -11.54 1.58 -31.25
N THR A 21 -12.18 2.71 -30.99
CA THR A 21 -11.56 3.86 -30.33
C THR A 21 -12.53 4.27 -29.24
N ALA A 22 -12.03 4.27 -28.01
CA ALA A 22 -12.75 4.26 -26.72
C ALA A 22 -13.15 2.84 -26.29
N ALA A 23 -12.58 2.22 -25.26
CA ALA A 23 -11.80 2.76 -24.16
C ALA A 23 -10.82 1.68 -23.66
N SER A 24 -9.52 1.92 -23.87
CA SER A 24 -8.47 1.30 -23.06
C SER A 24 -8.40 2.06 -21.74
N ALA A 25 -9.43 1.89 -20.91
CA ALA A 25 -9.49 2.44 -19.57
C ALA A 25 -9.99 1.33 -18.65
N ALA A 26 -9.21 1.07 -17.61
CA ALA A 26 -9.39 0.01 -16.61
C ALA A 26 -9.09 -1.39 -17.13
N THR A 27 -7.85 -1.86 -16.93
CA THR A 27 -7.51 -2.91 -15.95
C THR A 27 -6.04 -3.29 -16.15
N GLU A 28 -5.12 -2.34 -15.96
CA GLU A 28 -3.82 -2.75 -15.44
C GLU A 28 -4.09 -3.11 -13.98
N ALA A 29 -4.28 -4.40 -13.74
CA ALA A 29 -4.44 -4.96 -12.41
C ALA A 29 -3.19 -4.58 -11.61
N THR A 30 -3.29 -3.51 -10.83
CA THR A 30 -2.28 -3.11 -9.86
C THR A 30 -1.93 -4.32 -9.01
N LEU A 31 -0.73 -4.86 -9.22
CA LEU A 31 -0.09 -5.91 -8.42
C LEU A 31 0.12 -5.49 -6.95
N PHE A 32 -0.26 -4.27 -6.59
CA PHE A 32 -0.10 -3.69 -5.27
C PHE A 32 -1.45 -3.66 -4.54
N PRO A 33 -1.51 -4.12 -3.27
CA PRO A 33 -2.71 -3.96 -2.47
C PRO A 33 -3.06 -2.47 -2.36
N PRO A 34 -4.35 -2.10 -2.31
CA PRO A 34 -4.77 -0.73 -2.05
C PRO A 34 -4.07 -0.19 -0.80
N ALA A 35 -3.67 1.08 -0.79
CA ALA A 35 -2.91 1.70 0.30
C ALA A 35 -3.55 1.45 1.68
N ARG A 36 -4.89 1.45 1.76
CA ARG A 36 -5.65 1.09 2.95
C ARG A 36 -5.34 -0.32 3.47
N THR A 37 -5.37 -1.30 2.57
CA THR A 37 -5.10 -2.70 2.92
C THR A 37 -3.66 -2.86 3.38
N ALA A 38 -2.71 -2.23 2.70
CA ALA A 38 -1.31 -2.26 3.10
C ALA A 38 -1.10 -1.67 4.52
N LEU A 39 -1.71 -0.52 4.82
CA LEU A 39 -1.63 0.10 6.16
C LEU A 39 -2.28 -0.77 7.24
N ARG A 40 -3.39 -1.46 6.92
CA ARG A 40 -4.01 -2.44 7.82
C ARG A 40 -3.08 -3.62 8.11
N ASP A 41 -2.39 -4.10 7.09
CA ASP A 41 -1.46 -5.23 7.25
C ASP A 41 -0.23 -4.81 8.07
N LEU A 42 0.25 -3.58 7.90
CA LEU A 42 1.28 -2.98 8.76
C LEU A 42 0.80 -2.85 10.21
N TYR A 43 -0.45 -2.45 10.46
CA TYR A 43 -1.02 -2.42 11.81
C TYR A 43 -0.98 -3.82 12.46
N ARG A 44 -1.41 -4.85 11.72
CA ARG A 44 -1.41 -6.24 12.21
C ARG A 44 0.01 -6.71 12.49
N ALA A 45 0.95 -6.44 11.58
CA ALA A 45 2.36 -6.79 11.77
C ALA A 45 2.95 -6.10 13.02
N ALA A 46 2.69 -4.80 13.20
CA ALA A 46 3.17 -4.03 14.35
C ALA A 46 2.59 -4.55 15.68
N ARG A 47 1.30 -4.86 15.71
CA ARG A 47 0.59 -5.30 16.93
C ARG A 47 1.10 -6.63 17.47
N HIS A 48 1.61 -7.50 16.60
CA HIS A 48 2.05 -8.84 16.97
C HIS A 48 3.57 -8.96 17.18
N LEU A 49 4.32 -7.85 17.14
CA LEU A 49 5.76 -7.86 17.42
C LEU A 49 6.01 -7.93 18.92
N PRO A 50 6.66 -9.00 19.43
CA PRO A 50 6.99 -9.09 20.85
C PRO A 50 8.20 -8.21 21.17
N SER A 51 8.24 -7.62 22.37
CA SER A 51 9.38 -6.81 22.84
C SER A 51 10.67 -7.63 23.02
N SER A 52 10.55 -8.94 23.21
CA SER A 52 11.68 -9.86 23.43
C SER A 52 12.35 -10.34 22.15
N ASP A 53 11.76 -10.12 20.97
CA ASP A 53 12.38 -10.54 19.69
C ASP A 53 13.56 -9.61 19.35
N PRO A 54 14.78 -10.17 19.13
CA PRO A 54 15.97 -9.38 18.81
C PRO A 54 15.87 -8.61 17.48
N TYR A 55 14.93 -8.97 16.60
CA TYR A 55 14.70 -8.27 15.33
C TYR A 55 13.58 -7.23 15.41
N THR A 56 12.89 -7.10 16.54
CA THR A 56 11.80 -6.13 16.72
C THR A 56 12.20 -4.70 16.38
N PRO A 57 13.37 -4.18 16.80
CA PRO A 57 13.83 -2.84 16.43
C PRO A 57 13.86 -2.61 14.91
N ALA A 58 14.50 -3.53 14.18
CA ALA A 58 14.63 -3.42 12.73
C ALA A 58 13.28 -3.60 12.01
N ARG A 59 12.42 -4.49 12.51
CA ARG A 59 11.06 -4.70 11.96
C ARG A 59 10.19 -3.46 12.16
N LEU A 60 10.20 -2.85 13.35
CA LEU A 60 9.44 -1.62 13.62
C LEU A 60 9.96 -0.44 12.77
N GLY A 61 11.28 -0.34 12.57
CA GLY A 61 11.86 0.64 11.65
C GLY A 61 11.30 0.51 10.23
N ARG A 62 11.34 -0.70 9.65
CA ARG A 62 10.79 -0.94 8.31
C ARG A 62 9.28 -0.66 8.23
N ILE A 63 8.52 -1.02 9.25
CA ILE A 63 7.07 -0.73 9.28
C ILE A 63 6.84 0.78 9.29
N ALA A 64 7.60 1.54 10.06
CA ALA A 64 7.50 3.00 10.09
C ALA A 64 7.82 3.60 8.71
N ASP A 65 8.89 3.15 8.05
CA ASP A 65 9.27 3.61 6.71
C ASP A 65 8.19 3.30 5.66
N GLN A 66 7.63 2.08 5.70
CA GLN A 66 6.55 1.67 4.79
C GLN A 66 5.27 2.46 5.05
N ALA A 67 4.93 2.69 6.32
CA ALA A 67 3.77 3.49 6.70
C ALA A 67 3.91 4.94 6.23
N GLU A 68 5.08 5.55 6.43
CA GLU A 68 5.37 6.90 5.95
C GLU A 68 5.24 6.98 4.44
N TYR A 69 5.87 6.06 3.71
CA TYR A 69 5.77 6.00 2.26
C TYR A 69 4.32 5.86 1.77
N LEU A 70 3.54 4.95 2.36
CA LEU A 70 2.14 4.74 1.97
C LEU A 70 1.28 5.95 2.26
N LEU A 71 1.44 6.58 3.43
CA LEU A 71 0.70 7.79 3.79
C LEU A 71 1.09 8.97 2.89
N ASP A 72 2.38 9.09 2.55
CA ASP A 72 2.89 10.19 1.76
C ASP A 72 2.57 10.06 0.25
N SER A 73 2.63 8.84 -0.27
CA SER A 73 2.30 8.55 -1.67
C SER A 73 0.79 8.46 -1.94
N TRP A 74 -0.06 8.39 -0.91
CA TRP A 74 -1.51 8.30 -1.10
C TRP A 74 -2.08 9.59 -1.72
N PRO A 75 -2.69 9.53 -2.92
CA PRO A 75 -3.29 10.70 -3.56
C PRO A 75 -4.39 11.35 -2.70
N VAL A 76 -4.37 12.67 -2.59
CA VAL A 76 -5.35 13.44 -1.80
C VAL A 76 -6.80 13.19 -2.28
N SER A 77 -6.99 13.02 -3.59
CA SER A 77 -8.30 12.72 -4.19
C SER A 77 -8.86 11.35 -3.80
N GLN A 78 -8.00 10.44 -3.33
CA GLN A 78 -8.36 9.09 -2.90
C GLN A 78 -8.31 8.94 -1.37
N TRP A 79 -8.10 10.05 -0.65
CA TRP A 79 -8.04 10.04 0.81
C TRP A 79 -9.43 9.73 1.40
N PRO A 80 -9.56 8.79 2.35
CA PRO A 80 -10.87 8.47 2.92
C PRO A 80 -11.41 9.66 3.72
N MET A 81 -12.64 10.09 3.45
CA MET A 81 -13.29 11.12 4.27
C MET A 81 -13.76 10.56 5.63
N SER A 82 -14.00 9.25 5.72
CA SER A 82 -14.43 8.57 6.94
C SER A 82 -13.90 7.14 7.01
N LEU A 83 -13.87 6.62 8.24
CA LEU A 83 -13.61 5.21 8.52
C LEU A 83 -14.86 4.35 8.31
N HIS A 84 -14.68 3.04 8.18
CA HIS A 84 -15.79 2.08 8.07
C HIS A 84 -16.80 2.19 9.24
N SER A 85 -16.38 2.72 10.38
CA SER A 85 -17.18 2.96 11.58
C SER A 85 -17.87 4.33 11.63
N GLY A 86 -17.81 5.13 10.55
CA GLY A 86 -18.36 6.48 10.52
C GLY A 86 -17.54 7.52 11.29
N GLN A 87 -16.41 7.12 11.88
CA GLN A 87 -15.48 8.04 12.55
C GLN A 87 -14.72 8.87 11.53
N SER A 88 -14.48 10.14 11.87
CA SER A 88 -13.63 11.02 11.07
C SER A 88 -12.19 10.50 11.08
N LEU A 89 -11.59 10.38 9.90
CA LEU A 89 -10.19 10.00 9.76
C LEU A 89 -9.33 11.22 10.14
N PRO A 90 -8.31 11.07 11.01
CA PRO A 90 -7.36 12.15 11.27
C PRO A 90 -6.73 12.65 9.97
N ALA A 91 -6.42 13.94 9.90
CA ALA A 91 -5.76 14.52 8.74
C ALA A 91 -4.45 13.76 8.43
N ARG A 92 -4.12 13.59 7.15
CA ARG A 92 -2.90 12.90 6.70
C ARG A 92 -1.64 13.42 7.41
N ALA A 93 -1.51 14.73 7.58
CA ALA A 93 -0.38 15.36 8.26
C ALA A 93 -0.23 14.93 9.73
N VAL A 94 -1.35 14.67 10.43
CA VAL A 94 -1.34 14.19 11.81
C VAL A 94 -0.80 12.76 11.88
N LEU A 95 -1.27 11.90 10.98
CA LEU A 95 -0.80 10.51 10.90
C LEU A 95 0.70 10.45 10.54
N LEU A 96 1.13 11.25 9.56
CA LEU A 96 2.55 11.41 9.23
C LEU A 96 3.37 11.93 10.41
N GLY A 97 2.83 12.87 11.20
CA GLY A 97 3.48 13.38 12.41
C GLY A 97 3.72 12.28 13.46
N TRP A 98 2.75 11.38 13.65
CA TRP A 98 2.91 10.24 14.56
C TRP A 98 3.90 9.21 14.02
N VAL A 99 3.88 8.90 12.72
CA VAL A 99 4.89 8.01 12.11
C VAL A 99 6.30 8.61 12.25
N ALA A 100 6.47 9.90 11.96
CA ALA A 100 7.75 10.59 12.11
C ALA A 100 8.22 10.66 13.57
N ALA A 101 7.30 10.77 14.54
CA ALA A 101 7.64 10.67 15.96
C ALA A 101 8.15 9.27 16.31
N ALA A 102 7.44 8.22 15.89
CA ALA A 102 7.88 6.84 16.09
C ALA A 102 9.24 6.59 15.43
N ARG A 103 9.44 7.03 14.18
CA ARG A 103 10.71 6.85 13.45
C ARG A 103 11.88 7.54 14.16
N ARG A 104 11.69 8.77 14.66
CA ARG A 104 12.71 9.47 15.47
C ARG A 104 13.06 8.68 16.72
N ASP A 105 12.05 8.22 17.47
CA ASP A 105 12.28 7.42 18.69
C ASP A 105 13.01 6.11 18.35
N ILE A 106 12.70 5.46 17.22
CA ILE A 106 13.40 4.26 16.72
C ILE A 106 14.87 4.58 16.37
N SER A 107 15.13 5.67 15.65
CA SER A 107 16.49 6.09 15.29
C SER A 107 17.33 6.41 16.53
N HIS A 108 16.74 7.05 17.54
CA HIS A 108 17.41 7.30 18.82
C HIS A 108 17.66 6.02 19.62
N ALA A 109 16.74 5.06 19.56
CA ALA A 109 16.87 3.77 20.24
C ALA A 109 17.90 2.83 19.59
N GLY A 110 18.13 3.00 18.28
CA GLY A 110 18.99 2.14 17.48
C GLY A 110 18.28 0.85 17.01
N THR A 111 18.68 0.37 15.82
CA THR A 111 18.10 -0.82 15.17
C THR A 111 19.17 -1.85 14.76
N ALA A 112 20.40 -1.72 15.26
CA ALA A 112 21.48 -2.64 14.93
C ALA A 112 21.22 -4.03 15.51
N ALA A 113 21.79 -5.07 14.89
CA ALA A 113 21.69 -6.44 15.40
C ALA A 113 22.24 -6.52 16.83
N GLY A 114 21.49 -7.15 17.74
CA GLY A 114 21.83 -7.21 19.16
C GLY A 114 21.36 -6.01 20.01
N THR A 115 20.73 -5.01 19.39
CA THR A 115 20.06 -3.94 20.14
C THR A 115 18.82 -4.49 20.84
N SER A 116 18.73 -4.33 22.15
CA SER A 116 17.54 -4.65 22.93
C SER A 116 16.94 -3.36 23.47
N TRP A 117 15.64 -3.18 23.30
CA TRP A 117 14.92 -2.04 23.86
C TRP A 117 14.32 -2.41 25.22
N PRO A 118 14.47 -1.56 26.25
CA PRO A 118 13.68 -1.66 27.46
C PRO A 118 12.18 -1.67 27.12
N TYR A 119 11.39 -2.46 27.86
CA TYR A 119 9.95 -2.57 27.64
C TYR A 119 9.23 -1.21 27.56
N PRO A 120 9.49 -0.22 28.43
CA PRO A 120 8.81 1.08 28.34
C PRO A 120 9.09 1.81 27.02
N GLN A 121 10.31 1.70 26.50
CA GLN A 121 10.70 2.30 25.23
C GLN A 121 10.04 1.61 24.05
N TRP A 122 10.07 0.28 24.02
CA TRP A 122 9.33 -0.51 23.04
C TRP A 122 7.84 -0.19 23.05
N HIS A 123 7.23 -0.12 24.23
CA HIS A 123 5.80 0.13 24.39
C HIS A 123 5.41 1.52 23.88
N ARG A 124 6.20 2.55 24.19
CA ARG A 124 5.98 3.92 23.69
C ARG A 124 6.08 3.99 22.17
N ILE A 125 7.14 3.43 21.58
CA ILE A 125 7.36 3.43 20.13
C ILE A 125 6.22 2.71 19.42
N THR A 126 5.91 1.49 19.88
CA THR A 126 4.89 0.64 19.27
C THR A 126 3.51 1.30 19.40
N THR A 127 3.16 1.86 20.56
CA THR A 127 1.88 2.56 20.76
C THR A 127 1.75 3.77 19.84
N THR A 128 2.82 4.56 19.68
CA THR A 128 2.82 5.73 18.78
C THR A 128 2.62 5.31 17.33
N LEU A 129 3.31 4.26 16.88
CA LEU A 129 3.15 3.71 15.55
C LEU A 129 1.75 3.11 15.33
N LEU A 130 1.23 2.37 16.31
CA LEU A 130 -0.13 1.81 16.25
C LEU A 130 -1.19 2.91 16.23
N ALA A 131 -1.01 4.03 16.93
CA ALA A 131 -1.94 5.16 16.87
C ALA A 131 -2.03 5.75 15.44
N ALA A 132 -0.94 5.76 14.69
CA ALA A 132 -0.94 6.16 13.28
C ALA A 132 -1.66 5.17 12.35
N LEU A 133 -1.65 3.89 12.70
CA LEU A 133 -2.14 2.82 11.83
C LEU A 133 -3.55 2.32 12.20
N VAL A 134 -3.99 2.52 13.45
CA VAL A 134 -5.30 2.05 13.96
C VAL A 134 -6.50 2.51 13.13
N PRO A 135 -6.53 3.69 12.47
CA PRO A 135 -7.66 4.05 11.62
C PRO A 135 -7.88 3.07 10.45
N PHE A 136 -6.86 2.31 10.07
CA PHE A 136 -6.90 1.38 8.95
C PHE A 136 -7.15 -0.08 9.37
N ALA A 137 -7.20 -0.37 10.68
CA ALA A 137 -7.35 -1.71 11.26
C ALA A 137 -8.62 -2.48 10.82
#